data_AF-A0A820IF97-F1
#
_entry.id   AF-A0A820IF97-F1
#
_cell.length_a   1.000
_cell.length_b   1.000
_cell.length_c   1.000
_cell.angle_alpha   90.00
_cell.angle_beta   90.00
_cell.angle_gamma   90.00
#
_symmetry.space_group_name_H-M   'P 1'
#
loop_
_entity.id
_entity.type
_entity.pdbx_description
1 polymer ?
#
loop_
_entity_poly.entity_id
_entity_poly.type
_entity_poly.pdbx_seq_one_letter_code
_entity_poly.pdbx_strand_id
1 'polypeptide(L)'
;MGTSRPTLYHVLHDDIGFSSDDVQQLTYWLCHTDMRCTKSVSIPSPVHYAHLAAYGSRALKFNDDRESDDFDDDNNDEEPESYSIDDIKTKLMILDSKVADDMWFI
;
A
#
# COMPACT_ATOMS: atom_id res chain seq x y z
N MET A 1 -19.26 3.69 -13.89
CA MET A 1 -19.46 3.12 -15.24
C MET A 1 -18.76 4.02 -16.23
N GLY A 2 -17.88 3.45 -17.05
CA GLY A 2 -16.98 4.17 -17.97
C GLY A 2 -16.01 3.17 -18.61
N THR A 3 -15.10 3.63 -19.46
CA THR A 3 -14.09 2.77 -20.12
C THR A 3 -13.18 2.11 -19.08
N SER A 4 -12.91 0.81 -19.26
CA SER A 4 -11.98 0.09 -18.39
C SER A 4 -10.56 0.65 -18.50
N ARG A 5 -9.84 0.64 -17.38
CA ARG A 5 -8.40 0.96 -17.33
C ARG A 5 -7.62 -0.34 -17.20
N PRO A 6 -6.99 -0.84 -18.27
CA PRO A 6 -6.16 -2.04 -18.19
C PRO A 6 -4.91 -1.76 -17.36
N THR A 7 -4.51 -2.72 -16.52
CA THR A 7 -3.26 -2.64 -15.77
C THR A 7 -2.10 -3.06 -16.67
N LEU A 8 -1.07 -2.21 -16.75
CA LEU A 8 0.17 -2.52 -17.46
C LEU A 8 1.16 -3.18 -16.49
N TYR A 9 1.68 -4.34 -16.87
CA TYR A 9 2.69 -5.07 -16.10
C TYR A 9 4.05 -5.00 -16.81
N HIS A 10 5.11 -4.76 -16.04
CA HIS A 10 6.48 -4.76 -16.52
C HIS A 10 7.36 -5.55 -15.55
N VAL A 11 8.04 -6.59 -16.05
CA VAL A 11 8.94 -7.43 -15.26
C VAL A 11 10.29 -6.73 -15.18
N LEU A 12 10.64 -6.24 -13.99
CA LEU A 12 11.92 -5.60 -13.73
C LEU A 12 13.03 -6.63 -13.43
N HIS A 13 12.65 -7.76 -12.83
CA HIS A 13 13.56 -8.78 -12.36
C HIS A 13 12.85 -10.13 -12.29
N ASP A 14 13.53 -11.21 -12.72
CA ASP A 14 13.02 -12.58 -12.66
C ASP A 14 14.17 -13.59 -12.55
N ASP A 15 14.29 -14.22 -11.37
CA ASP A 15 15.24 -15.32 -11.11
C ASP A 15 14.61 -16.72 -11.31
N ILE A 16 13.28 -16.79 -11.34
CA ILE A 16 12.52 -18.05 -11.42
C ILE A 16 12.51 -18.53 -12.88
N GLY A 17 12.57 -17.60 -13.84
CA GLY A 17 12.58 -17.88 -15.26
C GLY A 17 11.18 -18.15 -15.82
N PHE A 18 10.21 -17.33 -15.42
CA PHE A 18 8.84 -17.43 -15.91
C PHE A 18 8.74 -17.05 -17.38
N SER A 19 7.88 -17.75 -18.12
CA SER A 19 7.46 -17.27 -19.43
C SER A 19 6.45 -16.12 -19.29
N SER A 20 6.27 -15.35 -20.37
CA SER A 20 5.25 -14.30 -20.40
C SER A 20 3.84 -14.84 -20.11
N ASP A 21 3.53 -16.04 -20.59
CA ASP A 21 2.22 -16.66 -20.39
C ASP A 21 2.02 -17.07 -18.93
N ASP A 22 3.07 -17.56 -18.27
CA ASP A 22 3.03 -17.91 -16.84
C ASP A 22 2.77 -16.67 -15.98
N VAL A 23 3.47 -15.56 -16.25
CA VAL A 23 3.27 -14.30 -15.51
C VAL A 23 1.85 -13.77 -15.74
N GLN A 24 1.35 -13.79 -16.97
CA GLN A 24 -0.01 -13.35 -17.28
C GLN A 24 -1.07 -14.20 -16.58
N GLN A 25 -0.91 -15.53 -16.60
CA GLN A 25 -1.83 -16.46 -15.96
C GLN A 25 -1.81 -16.32 -14.43
N LEU A 26 -0.63 -16.26 -13.83
CA LEU A 26 -0.46 -16.04 -12.39
C LEU A 26 -1.15 -14.74 -11.95
N THR A 27 -0.87 -13.65 -12.66
CA THR A 27 -1.45 -12.33 -12.38
C THR A 27 -2.97 -12.36 -12.50
N TYR A 28 -3.50 -13.05 -13.51
CA TYR A 28 -4.94 -13.25 -13.67
C TYR A 28 -5.56 -14.02 -12.50
N TRP A 29 -4.94 -15.10 -12.03
CA TRP A 29 -5.42 -15.85 -10.87
C TRP A 29 -5.41 -15.00 -9.60
N LEU A 30 -4.36 -14.23 -9.37
CA LEU A 30 -4.27 -13.32 -8.23
C LEU A 30 -5.32 -12.21 -8.26
N CYS A 31 -5.92 -11.88 -9.41
CA CYS A 31 -7.04 -10.94 -9.47
C CYS A 31 -8.37 -11.54 -8.96
N HIS A 32 -8.43 -12.84 -8.68
CA HIS A 32 -9.64 -13.55 -8.22
C HIS A 32 -9.56 -13.99 -6.75
N THR A 33 -8.45 -13.72 -6.08
CA THR A 33 -8.21 -14.15 -4.69
C THR A 33 -8.60 -13.09 -3.65
N ASP A 34 -9.32 -12.04 -4.03
CA ASP A 34 -9.63 -10.94 -3.12
C ASP A 34 -10.76 -11.29 -2.14
N MET A 35 -10.44 -11.34 -0.85
CA MET A 35 -11.39 -11.60 0.24
C MET A 35 -12.50 -10.55 0.38
N ARG A 36 -12.30 -9.32 -0.10
CA ARG A 36 -13.28 -8.23 0.05
C ARG A 36 -14.43 -8.30 -0.95
N CYS A 37 -14.27 -9.04 -2.06
CA CYS A 37 -15.32 -9.15 -3.07
C CYS A 37 -15.24 -10.44 -3.88
N THR A 38 -16.39 -11.02 -4.22
CA THR A 38 -16.50 -12.24 -5.03
C THR A 38 -16.39 -11.97 -6.54
N LYS A 39 -15.60 -10.97 -6.95
CA LYS A 39 -15.44 -10.54 -8.35
C LYS A 39 -13.97 -10.35 -8.67
N SER A 40 -13.62 -10.51 -9.95
CA SER A 40 -12.28 -10.13 -10.41
C SER A 40 -12.05 -8.64 -10.15
N VAL A 41 -10.90 -8.34 -9.57
CA VAL A 41 -10.37 -6.98 -9.46
C VAL A 41 -9.43 -6.67 -10.64
N SER A 42 -9.14 -5.39 -10.85
CA SER A 42 -8.29 -4.93 -11.97
C SER A 42 -6.79 -5.02 -11.70
N ILE A 43 -6.40 -5.21 -10.44
CA ILE A 43 -5.02 -5.38 -9.98
C ILE A 43 -4.94 -6.62 -9.10
N PRO A 44 -3.79 -7.29 -8.97
CA PRO A 44 -3.66 -8.49 -8.15
C PRO A 44 -3.97 -8.19 -6.67
N SER A 45 -4.62 -9.13 -5.97
CA SER A 45 -4.91 -9.03 -4.53
C SER A 45 -3.74 -8.51 -3.67
N PRO A 46 -2.48 -8.99 -3.82
CA PRO A 46 -1.38 -8.48 -2.99
C PRO A 46 -1.12 -6.98 -3.18
N VAL A 47 -1.24 -6.46 -4.41
CA VAL A 47 -1.05 -5.02 -4.69
C VAL A 47 -2.19 -4.20 -4.08
N HIS A 48 -3.41 -4.71 -4.18
CA HIS A 48 -4.57 -4.08 -3.57
C HIS A 48 -4.44 -4.00 -2.03
N TYR A 49 -4.00 -5.09 -1.40
CA TYR A 49 -3.78 -5.16 0.05
C TYR A 49 -2.68 -4.23 0.54
N ALA A 50 -1.56 -4.13 -0.18
CA ALA A 50 -0.52 -3.16 0.13
C ALA A 50 -1.07 -1.72 0.11
N HIS A 51 -1.93 -1.38 -0.86
CA HIS A 51 -2.56 -0.08 -0.91
C HIS A 51 -3.49 0.15 0.30
N LEU A 52 -4.27 -0.84 0.70
CA LEU A 52 -5.15 -0.75 1.86
C LEU A 52 -4.38 -0.59 3.17
N ALA A 53 -3.30 -1.35 3.35
CA ALA A 53 -2.41 -1.21 4.49
C ALA A 53 -1.79 0.20 4.56
N ALA A 54 -1.27 0.70 3.43
CA ALA A 54 -0.70 2.04 3.36
C ALA A 54 -1.75 3.14 3.62
N TYR A 55 -2.97 2.98 3.09
CA TYR A 55 -4.08 3.91 3.33
C TYR A 55 -4.55 3.89 4.79
N GLY A 56 -4.77 2.70 5.35
CA GLY A 56 -5.16 2.52 6.75
C GLY A 56 -4.12 3.07 7.72
N SER A 57 -2.83 2.86 7.42
CA SER A 57 -1.73 3.37 8.24
C SER A 57 -1.75 4.90 8.32
N ARG A 58 -2.08 5.59 7.22
CA ARG A 58 -2.24 7.06 7.24
C ARG A 58 -3.41 7.48 8.11
N ALA A 59 -4.57 6.84 7.96
CA ALA A 59 -5.77 7.16 8.74
C ALA A 59 -5.57 6.99 10.26
N LEU A 60 -4.76 6.02 10.67
CA LEU A 60 -4.46 5.78 12.08
C LEU A 60 -3.44 6.77 12.67
N LYS A 61 -2.47 7.24 11.87
CA LYS A 61 -1.57 8.34 12.28
C LYS A 61 -2.33 9.64 12.60
N PHE A 62 -3.28 10.02 11.76
CA PHE A 62 -4.09 11.24 11.96
C PHE A 62 -4.95 11.25 13.25
N ASN A 63 -5.14 10.10 13.90
CA ASN A 63 -5.84 10.06 15.19
C ASN A 63 -4.91 10.31 16.39
N ASP A 64 -3.59 10.16 16.22
CA ASP A 64 -2.58 10.44 17.26
C ASP A 64 -2.21 11.95 17.27
N ASP A 65 -2.26 12.60 16.09
CA ASP A 65 -1.97 14.04 15.92
C ASP A 65 -3.13 14.98 16.36
N ARG A 66 -4.13 14.49 17.11
CA ARG A 66 -5.21 15.35 17.66
C ARG A 66 -4.77 16.20 18.88
N GLU A 67 -3.48 16.30 19.15
CA GLU A 67 -2.92 17.41 19.91
C GLU A 67 -2.40 18.50 18.95
N SER A 68 -3.32 19.40 18.58
CA SER A 68 -3.11 20.77 18.06
C SER A 68 -2.02 20.98 16.99
N ASP A 69 -2.42 20.94 15.72
CA ASP A 69 -1.73 21.70 14.67
C ASP A 69 -2.65 22.83 14.17
N ASP A 70 -2.37 24.04 14.64
CA ASP A 70 -2.79 25.28 13.99
C ASP A 70 -2.22 25.27 12.57
N PHE A 71 -3.07 25.44 11.56
CA PHE A 71 -2.67 25.50 10.15
C PHE A 71 -1.92 26.81 9.87
N ASP A 72 -0.60 26.79 9.94
CA ASP A 72 0.25 27.77 9.27
C ASP A 72 0.67 27.21 7.89
N ASP A 73 0.09 27.79 6.84
CA ASP A 73 0.44 27.56 5.43
C ASP A 73 1.74 28.29 5.11
N ASP A 74 2.89 27.66 5.39
CA ASP A 74 4.19 28.16 4.94
C ASP A 74 4.65 27.38 3.68
N ASN A 75 4.62 28.08 2.55
CA ASN A 75 5.11 27.59 1.27
C ASN A 75 6.64 27.69 1.26
N ASN A 76 7.32 26.73 1.86
CA ASN A 76 8.75 26.55 1.67
C ASN A 76 9.02 25.23 0.95
N ASP A 77 9.75 25.31 -0.16
CA ASP A 77 10.44 24.18 -0.78
C ASP A 77 11.55 23.72 0.17
N GLU A 78 11.18 23.01 1.25
CA GLU A 78 12.12 22.48 2.24
C GLU A 78 12.99 21.38 1.59
N GLU A 79 14.31 21.57 1.62
CA GLU A 79 15.26 20.48 1.40
C GLU A 79 14.89 19.32 2.36
N PRO A 80 14.93 18.05 1.90
CA PRO A 80 14.51 16.94 2.74
C PRO A 80 15.37 16.88 4.00
N GLU A 81 14.79 17.22 5.15
CA GLU A 81 15.42 17.05 6.45
C GLU A 81 15.94 15.61 6.58
N SER A 82 17.21 15.45 6.94
CA SER A 82 17.78 14.12 7.16
C SER A 82 17.22 13.55 8.46
N TYR A 83 16.10 12.84 8.39
CA TYR A 83 15.54 12.17 9.55
C TYR A 83 16.44 11.03 10.01
N SER A 84 16.71 10.94 11.31
CA SER A 84 17.30 9.73 11.88
C SER A 84 16.36 8.55 11.65
N ILE A 85 16.89 7.35 11.47
CA ILE A 85 16.09 6.11 11.41
C ILE A 85 15.17 6.01 12.64
N ASP A 86 15.60 6.51 13.79
CA ASP A 86 14.82 6.49 15.03
C ASP A 86 13.66 7.49 15.01
N ASP A 87 13.82 8.65 14.36
CA ASP A 87 12.75 9.63 14.16
C ASP A 87 11.71 9.09 13.18
N ILE A 88 12.16 8.42 12.11
CA ILE A 88 11.28 7.76 11.13
C ILE A 88 10.46 6.65 11.80
N LYS A 89 11.07 5.85 12.69
CA LYS A 89 10.36 4.81 13.44
C LYS A 89 9.33 5.38 14.41
N THR A 90 9.65 6.50 15.06
CA THR A 90 8.73 7.19 15.97
C THR A 90 7.54 7.77 15.20
N LYS A 91 7.78 8.25 13.97
CA LYS A 91 6.74 8.81 13.10
C LYS A 91 5.99 7.76 12.28
N LEU A 92 6.42 6.50 12.28
CA LEU A 92 5.75 5.38 11.60
C LEU A 92 4.70 4.74 12.52
N MET A 93 3.61 4.26 11.94
CA MET A 93 2.61 3.52 12.70
C MET A 93 3.22 2.17 13.12
N ILE A 94 3.27 1.92 14.42
CA ILE A 94 3.68 0.64 14.99
C ILE A 94 2.42 -0.09 15.48
N LEU A 95 2.14 -1.25 14.89
CA LEU A 95 1.03 -2.11 15.30
C LEU A 95 1.39 -2.87 16.58
N ASP A 96 0.38 -3.16 17.41
CA ASP A 96 0.55 -4.10 18.52
C ASP A 96 0.93 -5.49 17.98
N SER A 97 1.85 -6.14 18.68
CA SER A 97 2.36 -7.48 18.31
C SER A 97 1.27 -8.54 18.10
N LYS A 98 0.10 -8.39 18.71
CA LYS A 98 -1.02 -9.34 18.58
C LYS A 98 -1.77 -9.22 17.25
N VAL A 99 -1.67 -8.08 16.59
CA VAL A 99 -2.41 -7.75 15.35
C VAL A 99 -1.45 -7.59 14.16
N ALA A 100 -0.14 -7.59 14.40
CA ALA A 100 0.88 -7.39 13.38
C ALA A 100 0.86 -8.44 12.26
N ASP A 101 0.54 -9.70 12.59
CA ASP A 101 0.46 -10.81 11.62
C ASP A 101 -0.95 -10.99 11.01
N ASP A 102 -1.94 -10.24 11.52
CA ASP A 102 -3.31 -10.28 11.02
C ASP A 102 -3.50 -9.30 9.85
N MET A 103 -4.50 -9.57 9.01
CA MET A 103 -4.91 -8.67 7.94
C MET A 103 -5.76 -7.51 8.47
N TRP A 104 -5.25 -6.75 9.45
CA TRP A 104 -5.97 -5.65 10.12
C TRP A 104 -6.47 -4.55 9.17
N PHE A 105 -5.86 -4.45 7.98
CA PHE A 105 -6.19 -3.49 6.95
C PHE A 105 -7.26 -3.98 5.97
N ILE A 106 -7.75 -5.23 6.11
CA ILE A 106 -8.86 -5.80 5.33
C ILE A 106 -10.19 -5.54 6.04
#